data_AF-A0A9E0EKB8-F1
#
_entry.id   AF-A0A9E0EKB8-F1
#
_cell.length_a   1.000
_cell.length_b   1.000
_cell.length_c   1.000
_cell.angle_alpha   90.00
_cell.angle_beta   90.00
_cell.angle_gamma   90.00
#
_symmetry.space_group_name_H-M   'P 1'
#
loop_
_entity.id
_entity.type
_entity.pdbx_description
1 polymer ?
#
loop_
_entity_poly.entity_id
_entity_poly.type
_entity_poly.pdbx_seq_one_letter_code
_entity_poly.pdbx_strand_id
1 'polypeptide(L)'
;MEKLYIEPTLSFKTPALIHFGSWDMGLQAEPGVMIQIPYTFVDVDYIDRNTSVSYEKGRSAHASDWYFWDLRTMLRFSSDDIFIAVGYGISNLDIYSSCRSMSVEGTSFNSVYPSKKLNHSIFIKVGATI
;
A
#
# COMPACT_ATOMS: atom_id res chain seq x y z
N MET A 1 7.18 -12.98 5.26
CA MET A 1 6.04 -12.41 6.01
C MET A 1 5.09 -11.78 5.03
N GLU A 2 3.91 -12.37 4.83
CA GLU A 2 2.84 -11.79 4.04
C GLU A 2 2.09 -10.76 4.89
N LYS A 3 1.79 -9.60 4.31
CA LYS A 3 1.02 -8.53 4.97
C LYS A 3 -0.30 -8.37 4.26
N LEU A 4 -1.39 -8.53 4.98
CA LEU A 4 -2.74 -8.34 4.46
C LEU A 4 -3.19 -6.90 4.70
N TYR A 5 -3.62 -6.25 3.63
CA TYR A 5 -4.15 -4.88 3.64
C TYR A 5 -5.59 -4.87 3.14
N ILE A 6 -6.43 -4.07 3.78
CA ILE A 6 -7.78 -3.76 3.32
C ILE A 6 -7.76 -2.32 2.84
N GLU A 7 -8.27 -2.07 1.63
CA GLU A 7 -8.21 -0.75 0.99
C GLU A 7 -9.60 -0.23 0.60
N PRO A 8 -10.43 0.22 1.57
CA PRO A 8 -11.65 0.95 1.25
C PRO A 8 -11.31 2.19 0.42
N THR A 9 -11.94 2.30 -0.75
CA THR A 9 -11.72 3.39 -1.69
C THR A 9 -13.06 3.97 -2.12
N LEU A 10 -13.17 5.30 -2.18
CA LEU A 10 -14.32 5.99 -2.75
C LEU A 10 -13.98 6.45 -4.17
N SER A 11 -14.83 6.15 -5.15
CA SER A 11 -14.59 6.54 -6.55
C SER A 11 -15.49 7.69 -6.97
N PHE A 12 -14.90 8.85 -7.20
CA PHE A 12 -15.55 10.03 -7.75
C PHE A 12 -15.24 10.15 -9.24
N LYS A 13 -16.27 10.16 -10.07
CA LYS A 13 -16.15 10.33 -11.51
C LYS A 13 -16.81 11.64 -11.93
N THR A 14 -16.14 12.40 -12.78
CA THR A 14 -16.79 13.53 -13.45
C THR A 14 -17.72 13.00 -14.55
N PRO A 15 -18.75 13.77 -14.95
CA PRO A 15 -19.35 13.60 -16.26
C PRO A 15 -18.30 13.63 -17.37
N ALA A 16 -18.66 13.14 -18.55
CA ALA A 16 -17.82 13.24 -19.74
C ALA A 16 -17.49 14.71 -20.02
N LEU A 17 -16.20 15.04 -19.93
CA LEU A 17 -15.68 16.37 -20.19
C LEU A 17 -15.50 16.60 -21.69
N ILE A 18 -15.11 15.55 -22.41
CA ILE A 18 -14.92 15.59 -23.86
C ILE A 18 -15.53 14.34 -24.48
N HIS A 19 -16.27 14.53 -25.56
CA HIS A 19 -16.88 13.47 -26.36
C HIS A 19 -16.15 13.42 -27.71
N PHE A 20 -15.59 12.25 -28.05
CA PHE A 20 -14.89 12.00 -29.31
C PHE A 20 -15.49 10.75 -29.98
N GLY A 21 -16.48 10.96 -30.85
CA GLY A 21 -17.16 9.86 -31.52
C GLY A 21 -17.86 8.95 -30.51
N SER A 22 -17.47 7.68 -30.45
CA SER A 22 -17.99 6.69 -29.47
C SER A 22 -17.25 6.71 -28.13
N TRP A 23 -16.27 7.59 -27.95
CA TRP A 23 -15.43 7.64 -26.75
C TRP A 23 -15.68 8.89 -25.93
N ASP A 24 -15.96 8.68 -24.66
CA ASP A 24 -16.10 9.71 -23.64
C ASP A 24 -14.86 9.77 -22.78
N MET A 25 -14.34 10.98 -22.60
CA MET A 25 -13.21 11.27 -21.73
C MET A 25 -13.66 12.03 -20.49
N GLY A 26 -13.22 11.59 -19.32
CA GLY A 26 -13.49 12.23 -18.04
C GLY A 26 -12.35 12.07 -17.05
N LEU A 27 -12.48 12.75 -15.92
CA LEU A 27 -11.57 12.63 -14.79
C LEU A 27 -12.20 11.75 -13.72
N GLN A 28 -11.36 10.99 -13.03
CA GLN A 28 -11.77 10.18 -11.89
C GLN A 28 -10.73 10.32 -10.77
N ALA A 29 -11.22 10.45 -9.55
CA ALA A 29 -10.41 10.55 -8.34
C ALA A 29 -10.90 9.53 -7.33
N GLU A 30 -9.93 8.89 -6.68
CA GLU A 30 -10.12 7.78 -5.76
C GLU A 30 -9.31 8.02 -4.49
N PRO A 31 -9.86 8.79 -3.54
CA PRO A 31 -9.34 8.79 -2.17
C PRO A 31 -9.68 7.46 -1.50
N GLY A 32 -8.69 6.88 -0.84
CA GLY A 32 -8.79 5.64 -0.11
C GLY A 32 -7.93 5.64 1.15
N VAL A 33 -8.12 4.60 1.94
CA VAL A 33 -7.29 4.32 3.11
C VAL A 33 -6.85 2.87 3.03
N MET A 34 -5.55 2.61 3.17
CA MET A 34 -5.00 1.27 3.32
C MET A 34 -4.86 0.96 4.81
N ILE A 35 -5.55 -0.08 5.26
CA ILE A 35 -5.54 -0.55 6.64
C ILE A 35 -4.76 -1.86 6.68
N GLN A 36 -3.64 -1.88 7.40
CA GLN A 36 -2.86 -3.10 7.63
C GLN A 36 -3.48 -3.88 8.77
N ILE A 37 -3.77 -5.16 8.55
CA ILE A 37 -4.23 -6.03 9.65
C ILE A 37 -3.03 -6.25 10.60
N PRO A 38 -3.14 -5.87 11.89
CA PRO A 38 -2.02 -5.77 12.82
C PRO A 38 -1.61 -7.15 13.37
N TYR A 39 -1.14 -8.03 12.49
CA TYR A 39 -0.53 -9.31 12.87
C TYR A 39 0.83 -9.42 12.19
N THR A 40 1.87 -8.87 12.84
CA THR A 40 3.27 -8.94 12.37
C THR A 40 4.07 -9.73 13.40
N PHE A 41 4.40 -10.97 13.04
CA PHE A 41 5.21 -11.89 13.84
C PHE A 41 6.63 -11.96 13.27
N VAL A 42 7.61 -11.33 13.92
CA VAL A 42 9.00 -11.34 13.44
C VAL A 42 9.75 -12.43 14.19
N ASP A 43 10.28 -13.40 13.45
CA ASP A 43 11.23 -14.36 13.98
C ASP A 43 12.64 -13.76 13.93
N VAL A 44 13.32 -13.79 15.07
CA VAL A 44 14.70 -13.35 15.20
C VAL A 44 15.55 -14.58 15.42
N ASP A 45 16.48 -14.81 14.48
CA ASP A 45 17.49 -15.86 14.58
C ASP A 45 18.62 -15.41 15.51
N TYR A 46 18.83 -16.18 16.57
CA TYR A 46 19.97 -16.03 17.45
C TYR A 46 20.98 -17.13 17.15
N ILE A 47 22.25 -16.75 16.99
CA ILE A 47 23.37 -17.70 16.91
C ILE A 47 24.17 -17.54 18.21
N ASP A 48 24.17 -18.58 19.04
CA ASP A 48 25.03 -18.62 20.20
C ASP A 48 26.49 -18.78 19.76
N ARG A 49 27.33 -17.78 20.05
CA ARG A 49 28.75 -17.77 19.68
C ARG A 49 29.57 -18.90 20.32
N ASN A 50 29.11 -19.48 21.43
CA ASN A 50 29.85 -20.53 22.14
C ASN A 50 29.45 -21.93 21.68
N THR A 51 28.19 -22.15 21.35
CA THR A 51 27.68 -23.47 20.97
C THR A 51 27.39 -23.61 19.47
N SER A 52 27.42 -22.51 18.72
CA SER A 52 27.01 -22.43 17.30
C SER A 52 25.60 -22.96 17.03
N VAL A 53 24.76 -23.04 18.07
CA VAL A 53 23.37 -23.49 17.95
C VAL A 53 22.50 -22.27 17.62
N SER A 54 21.69 -22.40 16.58
CA SER A 54 20.69 -21.42 16.20
C SER A 54 19.39 -21.65 16.98
N TYR A 55 18.81 -20.60 17.57
CA TYR A 55 17.46 -20.65 18.10
C TYR A 55 16.63 -19.44 17.66
N GLU A 56 15.38 -19.69 17.30
CA GLU A 56 14.42 -18.67 16.89
C GLU A 56 13.67 -18.14 18.11
N LYS A 57 13.53 -16.82 18.23
CA LYS A 57 12.65 -16.21 19.22
C LYS A 57 11.67 -15.27 18.55
N GLY A 58 10.44 -15.74 18.37
CA GLY A 58 9.34 -14.94 17.87
C GLY A 58 9.03 -13.74 18.77
N ARG A 59 9.01 -12.54 18.19
CA ARG A 59 8.55 -11.31 18.85
C ARG A 59 7.36 -10.73 18.07
N SER A 60 6.27 -10.45 18.79
CA SER A 60 5.11 -9.75 18.23
C SER A 60 5.36 -8.25 18.24
N ALA A 61 5.24 -7.60 17.08
CA ALA A 61 5.23 -6.14 16.97
C ALA A 61 3.79 -5.62 17.17
N HIS A 62 3.51 -5.01 18.33
CA HIS A 62 2.17 -4.48 18.65
C HIS A 62 2.00 -2.96 18.46
N ALA A 63 3.05 -2.22 18.10
CA ALA A 63 3.05 -0.75 18.21
C ALA A 63 3.35 -0.05 16.87
N SER A 64 2.51 -0.21 15.85
CA SER A 64 2.77 0.36 14.53
C SER A 64 1.57 1.06 13.90
N ASP A 65 1.87 2.04 13.04
CA ASP A 65 0.91 2.69 12.16
C ASP A 65 0.21 1.63 11.30
N TRP A 66 -1.06 1.42 11.59
CA TRP A 66 -1.93 0.41 10.97
C TRP A 66 -2.82 1.02 9.87
N TYR A 67 -2.72 2.33 9.64
CA TYR A 67 -3.52 3.07 8.69
C TYR A 67 -2.64 3.97 7.82
N PHE A 68 -2.93 4.01 6.52
CA PHE A 68 -2.23 4.81 5.53
C PHE A 68 -3.27 5.41 4.57
N TRP A 69 -3.11 6.66 4.16
CA TRP A 69 -3.97 7.25 3.14
C TRP A 69 -3.40 6.97 1.74
N ASP A 70 -4.31 6.83 0.78
CA ASP A 70 -4.02 6.69 -0.64
C ASP A 70 -4.91 7.65 -1.44
N LEU A 71 -4.34 8.29 -2.45
CA LEU A 71 -5.07 9.13 -3.38
C LEU A 71 -4.66 8.78 -4.80
N ARG A 72 -5.62 8.28 -5.56
CA ARG A 72 -5.46 7.94 -6.97
C ARG A 72 -6.22 8.92 -7.85
N THR A 73 -5.57 9.46 -8.87
CA THR A 73 -6.20 10.34 -9.87
C THR A 73 -6.00 9.72 -11.24
N MET A 74 -7.01 9.78 -12.10
CA MET A 74 -6.95 9.10 -13.39
C MET A 74 -7.74 9.82 -14.47
N LEU A 75 -7.24 9.72 -15.70
CA LEU A 75 -7.95 10.04 -16.93
C LEU A 75 -8.68 8.78 -17.38
N ARG A 76 -10.00 8.87 -17.50
CA ARG A 76 -10.88 7.78 -17.89
C ARG A 76 -11.35 7.98 -19.32
N PHE A 77 -11.24 6.94 -20.12
CA PHE A 77 -11.78 6.80 -21.46
C PHE A 77 -12.81 5.69 -21.44
N SER A 78 -14.05 5.96 -21.83
CA SER A 78 -15.10 4.95 -21.90
C SER A 78 -15.80 4.97 -23.24
N SER A 79 -16.21 3.81 -23.71
CA SER A 79 -17.04 3.60 -24.89
C SER A 79 -18.06 2.53 -24.51
N ASP A 80 -19.35 2.80 -24.61
CA ASP A 80 -20.49 1.92 -24.27
C ASP A 80 -20.18 0.80 -23.25
N ASP A 81 -19.63 -0.31 -23.71
CA ASP A 81 -19.40 -1.53 -22.91
C ASP A 81 -18.02 -1.62 -22.24
N ILE A 82 -17.06 -0.75 -22.57
CA ILE A 82 -15.67 -0.81 -22.09
C ILE A 82 -15.19 0.52 -21.52
N PHE A 83 -14.27 0.45 -20.57
CA PHE A 83 -13.50 1.61 -20.14
C PHE A 83 -12.04 1.26 -19.88
N ILE A 84 -11.18 2.25 -20.15
CA ILE A 84 -9.76 2.23 -19.86
C ILE A 84 -9.45 3.52 -19.11
N ALA A 85 -8.70 3.45 -18.02
CA ALA A 85 -8.22 4.61 -17.31
C ALA A 85 -6.73 4.50 -17.01
N VAL A 86 -6.03 5.61 -17.15
CA VAL A 86 -4.62 5.72 -16.80
C VAL A 86 -4.49 6.74 -15.68
N GLY A 87 -3.79 6.37 -14.62
CA GLY A 87 -3.76 7.16 -13.41
C GLY A 87 -2.42 7.20 -12.70
N TYR A 88 -2.35 8.18 -11.81
CA TYR A 88 -1.24 8.44 -10.92
C TYR A 88 -1.74 8.43 -9.48
N GLY A 89 -1.05 7.68 -8.63
CA GLY A 89 -1.37 7.52 -7.22
C GLY A 89 -0.28 8.09 -6.32
N ILE A 90 -0.70 8.63 -5.18
CA ILE A 90 0.16 9.09 -4.11
C ILE A 90 -0.34 8.49 -2.81
N SER A 91 0.57 7.92 -2.02
CA SER A 91 0.22 7.35 -0.71
C SER A 91 1.32 7.56 0.32
N ASN A 92 0.97 7.52 1.60
CA ASN A 92 1.95 7.51 2.69
C ASN A 92 2.29 6.10 3.21
N LEU A 93 2.03 5.05 2.40
CA LEU A 93 2.23 3.66 2.79
C LEU A 93 3.68 3.39 3.27
N ASP A 94 3.85 3.08 4.55
CA ASP A 94 5.15 2.67 5.11
C ASP A 94 5.13 1.19 5.44
N ILE A 95 5.57 0.36 4.50
CA ILE A 95 5.65 -1.10 4.65
C ILE A 95 6.56 -1.49 5.83
N TYR A 96 7.50 -0.64 6.23
CA TYR A 96 8.44 -0.92 7.31
C TYR A 96 8.01 -0.35 8.66
N SER A 97 6.88 0.38 8.74
CA SER A 97 6.40 0.96 10.00
C SER A 97 6.32 -0.10 11.12
N SER A 98 5.90 -1.33 10.79
CA SER A 98 5.70 -2.41 11.77
C SER A 98 7.00 -3.00 12.29
N CYS A 99 8.04 -3.03 11.47
CA CYS A 99 9.35 -3.50 11.89
C CYS A 99 10.13 -2.39 12.61
N ARG A 100 9.93 -1.12 12.21
CA ARG A 100 10.65 0.04 12.74
C ARG A 100 10.35 0.32 14.21
N SER A 101 9.14 0.04 14.67
CA SER A 101 8.76 0.21 16.08
C SER A 101 9.28 -0.90 17.01
N MET A 102 9.88 -1.96 16.46
CA MET A 102 10.50 -3.00 17.25
C MET A 102 11.94 -2.61 17.64
N SER A 103 12.34 -3.02 18.85
CA SER A 103 13.71 -2.90 19.34
C SER A 103 14.13 -4.27 19.88
N VAL A 104 15.29 -4.75 19.45
CA VAL A 104 15.87 -6.02 19.92
C VAL A 104 17.21 -5.70 20.56
N GLU A 105 17.37 -6.11 21.83
CA GLU A 105 18.63 -6.01 22.58
C GLU A 105 19.30 -4.62 22.53
N GLY A 106 18.50 -3.57 22.70
CA GLY A 106 18.97 -2.17 22.72
C GLY A 106 19.23 -1.56 21.34
N THR A 107 19.12 -2.34 20.25
CA THR A 107 19.19 -1.83 18.88
C THR A 107 17.78 -1.61 18.34
N SER A 108 17.43 -0.36 18.09
CA SER A 108 16.17 0.00 17.44
C SER A 108 16.28 -0.24 15.93
N PHE A 109 15.30 -0.95 15.36
CA PHE A 109 15.18 -1.14 13.92
C PHE A 109 14.90 0.16 13.15
N ASN A 110 14.62 1.27 13.85
CA ASN A 110 14.57 2.63 13.31
C ASN A 110 15.89 3.07 12.66
N SER A 111 17.03 2.62 13.18
CA SER A 111 18.35 2.95 12.61
C SER A 111 18.67 2.19 11.32
N VAL A 112 17.97 1.08 11.05
CA VAL A 112 18.27 0.14 9.97
C VAL A 112 17.30 0.31 8.79
N TYR A 113 16.02 0.53 9.07
CA TYR A 113 14.99 0.58 8.03
C TYR A 113 14.72 2.00 7.53
N PRO A 114 14.77 2.24 6.20
CA PRO A 114 14.53 3.56 5.64
C PRO A 114 13.11 4.04 5.94
N SER A 115 13.00 5.32 6.33
CA SER A 115 11.72 6.01 6.49
C SER A 115 11.26 6.59 5.17
N LYS A 116 10.10 6.14 4.68
CA LYS A 116 9.49 6.70 3.47
C LYS A 116 8.46 7.76 3.83
N LYS A 117 8.60 8.93 3.18
CA LYS A 117 7.69 10.07 3.39
C LYS A 117 6.49 10.08 2.43
N LEU A 118 6.63 9.54 1.22
CA LEU A 118 5.59 9.51 0.19
C LEU A 118 5.93 8.42 -0.85
N ASN A 119 4.93 7.68 -1.32
CA ASN A 119 5.03 6.78 -2.46
C ASN A 119 4.26 7.36 -3.65
N HIS A 120 4.76 7.04 -4.84
CA HIS A 120 4.16 7.43 -6.10
C HIS A 120 3.94 6.16 -6.93
N SER A 121 2.76 6.05 -7.55
CA SER A 121 2.40 4.90 -8.38
C SER A 121 1.83 5.37 -9.71
N ILE A 122 2.07 4.58 -10.76
CA ILE A 122 1.40 4.71 -12.05
C ILE A 122 0.62 3.43 -12.24
N PHE A 123 -0.66 3.54 -12.62
CA PHE A 123 -1.53 2.39 -12.77
C PHE A 123 -2.45 2.54 -13.98
N ILE A 124 -2.94 1.40 -14.45
CA ILE A 124 -3.93 1.31 -15.52
C ILE A 124 -5.12 0.52 -14.98
N LYS A 125 -6.33 1.00 -15.25
CA LYS A 125 -7.58 0.30 -14.97
C LYS A 125 -8.29 -0.01 -16.27
N VAL A 126 -8.81 -1.23 -16.37
CA VAL A 126 -9.64 -1.66 -17.49
C VAL A 126 -10.86 -2.32 -16.90
N GLY A 127 -12.02 -2.09 -17.50
CA GLY A 127 -13.23 -2.83 -17.17
C GLY A 127 -14.19 -2.87 -18.33
N ALA A 128 -15.05 -3.88 -18.29
CA ALA A 128 -16.10 -4.09 -19.27
C ALA A 128 -17.41 -4.38 -18.53
N THR A 129 -18.52 -3.86 -19.06
CA THR A 129 -19.87 -4.24 -18.66
C THR A 129 -20.26 -5.45 -19.51
N ILE A 130 -20.79 -6.50 -18.89
CA ILE A 130 -21.23 -7.74 -19.53
C ILE A 130 -22.75 -7.75 -19.58
#